data_AF-A0A1D7ZYR4-F1
#
_entry.id   AF-A0A1D7ZYR4-F1
#
_cell.length_a   1.000
_cell.length_b   1.000
_cell.length_c   1.000
_cell.angle_alpha   90.00
_cell.angle_beta   90.00
_cell.angle_gamma   90.00
#
_symmetry.space_group_name_H-M   'P 1'
#
loop_
_entity.id
_entity.type
_entity.pdbx_description
1 polymer ?
#
loop_
_entity_poly.entity_id
_entity_poly.type
_entity_poly.pdbx_seq_one_letter_code
_entity_poly.pdbx_strand_id
1 'polypeptide(L)' 'MPFNEILNNNVSMEHEAKVSKISEEQLYYLMSRGISEAKATEMIIMSFVEPFTKELPMEYAVELNRLISFEMEGSIG' A
#
# COMPACT_ATOMS: atom_id res chain seq x y z
N MET A 1 13.56 -10.82 6.84
CA MET A 1 12.87 -11.89 7.58
C MET A 1 12.67 -11.39 9.00
N PRO A 2 11.44 -11.37 9.54
CA PRO A 2 11.18 -10.91 10.89
C PRO A 2 11.87 -11.81 11.93
N PHE A 3 12.34 -11.24 13.04
CA PHE A 3 12.95 -11.96 14.15
C PHE A 3 12.42 -11.41 15.47
N ASN A 4 12.00 -12.30 16.35
CA ASN A 4 11.44 -11.96 17.66
C ASN A 4 12.25 -12.63 18.76
N GLU A 5 12.80 -11.84 19.69
CA GLU A 5 13.49 -12.34 20.88
C GLU A 5 12.74 -11.87 22.13
N ILE A 6 12.29 -12.82 22.96
CA ILE A 6 11.50 -12.55 24.16
C ILE A 6 12.25 -13.09 25.38
N LEU A 7 12.64 -12.19 26.29
CA LEU A 7 13.37 -12.51 27.53
C LEU A 7 12.48 -12.43 28.78
N ASN A 8 11.15 -12.59 28.62
CA ASN A 8 10.17 -12.55 29.69
C ASN A 8 9.12 -13.67 29.51
N ASN A 9 8.67 -14.24 30.62
CA ASN A 9 7.80 -15.41 30.67
C ASN A 9 6.31 -15.08 30.51
N ASN A 10 5.90 -13.82 30.67
CA ASN A 10 4.50 -13.41 30.59
C ASN A 10 4.30 -12.32 29.54
N VAL A 11 4.15 -12.72 28.28
CA VAL A 11 3.95 -11.83 27.13
C VAL A 11 2.92 -12.43 26.19
N SER A 12 2.08 -11.57 25.59
CA SER A 12 1.30 -11.86 24.38
C SER A 12 1.94 -11.13 23.21
N MET A 13 2.28 -11.83 22.13
CA MET A 13 2.91 -11.25 20.93
C MET A 13 2.29 -11.86 19.68
N GLU A 14 1.92 -11.00 18.74
CA GLU A 14 1.39 -11.36 17.43
C GLU A 14 2.23 -10.69 16.35
N HIS A 15 2.54 -11.42 15.28
CA HIS A 15 3.23 -10.92 14.11
C HIS A 15 2.42 -11.25 12.86
N GLU A 16 2.11 -10.23 12.07
CA GLU A 16 1.42 -10.36 10.79
C GLU A 16 2.27 -9.80 9.65
N ALA A 17 2.28 -10.50 8.53
CA ALA A 17 2.89 -10.05 7.28
C ALA A 17 1.98 -10.43 6.11
N LYS A 18 1.79 -9.50 5.16
CA LYS A 18 0.95 -9.70 3.98
C LYS A 18 1.72 -9.35 2.71
N VAL A 19 1.65 -10.24 1.73
CA VAL A 19 2.11 -10.00 0.37
C VAL A 19 0.89 -10.06 -0.54
N SER A 20 0.69 -9.04 -1.35
CA SER A 20 -0.41 -8.98 -2.31
C SER A 20 0.10 -8.61 -3.69
N LYS A 21 -0.50 -9.20 -4.71
CA LYS A 21 -0.33 -8.78 -6.11
C LYS A 21 -1.49 -7.84 -6.48
N ILE A 22 -1.28 -7.01 -7.50
CA ILE A 22 -2.37 -6.24 -8.11
C ILE A 22 -3.40 -7.24 -8.65
N SER A 23 -4.68 -7.04 -8.31
CA SER A 23 -5.75 -7.88 -8.82
C SER A 23 -6.07 -7.51 -10.27
N GLU A 24 -5.84 -8.44 -11.19
CA GLU A 24 -6.18 -8.28 -12.61
C GLU A 24 -7.67 -8.02 -12.80
N GLU A 25 -8.53 -8.61 -11.96
CA GLU A 25 -9.98 -8.38 -11.98
C GLU A 25 -10.33 -6.93 -11.62
N GLN A 26 -9.71 -6.40 -10.55
CA GLN A 26 -9.92 -4.99 -10.15
C GLN A 26 -9.38 -4.02 -11.20
N LEU A 27 -8.21 -4.34 -11.76
CA LEU A 27 -7.60 -3.55 -12.82
C LEU A 27 -8.50 -3.52 -14.06
N TYR A 28 -8.95 -4.68 -14.53
CA TYR A 28 -9.88 -4.80 -15.65
C TYR A 28 -11.20 -4.08 -15.38
N TYR A 29 -11.74 -4.20 -14.17
CA TYR A 29 -12.96 -3.51 -13.78
C TYR A 29 -12.81 -1.99 -13.90
N LEU A 30 -11.74 -1.41 -13.35
CA LEU A 30 -11.48 0.03 -13.44
C LEU A 30 -11.24 0.48 -14.89
N MET A 31 -10.50 -0.31 -15.68
CA MET A 31 -10.27 -0.03 -17.10
C MET A 31 -11.55 -0.10 -17.93
N SER A 32 -12.46 -1.02 -17.62
CA SER A 32 -13.78 -1.11 -18.28
C SER A 32 -14.65 0.13 -18.03
N ARG A 33 -14.33 0.91 -16.99
CA ARG A 33 -14.96 2.21 -16.68
C ARG A 33 -14.25 3.40 -17.33
N GLY A 34 -13.27 3.14 -18.20
CA GLY A 34 -12.54 4.18 -18.93
C GLY A 34 -11.36 4.78 -18.14
N ILE A 35 -10.96 4.18 -17.02
CA ILE A 35 -9.77 4.60 -16.27
C ILE A 35 -8.54 3.99 -16.95
N SER A 36 -7.48 4.78 -17.18
CA SER A 36 -6.26 4.23 -17.77
C SER A 36 -5.62 3.18 -16.84
N GLU A 37 -4.90 2.22 -17.42
CA GLU A 37 -4.20 1.18 -16.66
C GLU A 37 -3.26 1.76 -15.58
N ALA A 38 -2.49 2.80 -15.95
CA ALA A 38 -1.62 3.52 -15.02
C ALA A 38 -2.41 4.13 -13.84
N LYS A 39 -3.54 4.79 -14.14
CA LYS A 39 -4.36 5.41 -13.09
C LYS A 39 -5.08 4.38 -12.22
N ALA A 40 -5.54 3.28 -12.82
CA ALA A 40 -6.18 2.18 -12.09
C ALA A 40 -5.17 1.49 -11.16
N THR A 41 -3.94 1.28 -11.64
CA THR A 41 -2.82 0.75 -10.84
C THR A 41 -2.49 1.67 -9.66
N GLU A 42 -2.42 2.98 -9.90
CA GLU A 42 -2.24 3.98 -8.84
C GLU A 42 -3.36 3.89 -7.80
N MET A 43 -4.62 3.85 -8.23
CA MET A 43 -5.76 3.76 -7.30
C MET A 43 -5.70 2.50 -6.42
N ILE A 44 -5.33 1.35 -6.99
CA ILE A 44 -5.20 0.08 -6.25
C ILE A 44 -4.08 0.18 -5.21
N ILE A 45 -2.90 0.71 -5.60
CA ILE A 45 -1.78 0.91 -4.67
C ILE A 45 -2.15 1.90 -3.56
N MET A 46 -2.79 3.03 -3.90
CA MET A 46 -3.22 4.01 -2.90
C MET A 46 -4.20 3.41 -1.90
N SER A 47 -5.14 2.56 -2.35
CA SER A 47 -6.07 1.85 -1.44
C SER A 47 -5.36 0.90 -0.47
N PHE A 48 -4.23 0.31 -0.89
CA PHE A 48 -3.43 -0.57 -0.03
C PHE A 48 -2.71 0.22 1.07
N VAL A 49 -2.24 1.43 0.76
CA VAL A 49 -1.51 2.29 1.71
C VAL A 49 -2.46 3.15 2.56
N GLU A 50 -3.68 3.41 2.11
CA GLU A 50 -4.68 4.27 2.76
C GLU A 50 -4.85 4.01 4.27
N PRO A 51 -4.96 2.77 4.78
CA PRO A 51 -5.13 2.53 6.21
C PRO A 51 -3.96 3.05 7.03
N PHE A 52 -2.74 2.97 6.49
CA PHE A 52 -1.55 3.52 7.13
C PHE A 52 -1.50 5.05 7.02
N THR A 53 -1.80 5.61 5.85
CA THR A 53 -1.78 7.07 5.64
C THR A 53 -2.75 7.81 6.56
N LYS A 54 -3.87 7.17 6.92
CA LYS A 54 -4.88 7.72 7.85
C LYS A 54 -4.39 7.86 9.29
N GLU A 55 -3.40 7.08 9.70
CA GLU A 55 -2.81 7.15 11.04
C GLU A 55 -1.72 8.22 11.15
N LEU A 56 -1.30 8.82 10.03
CA LEU A 56 -0.28 9.85 10.01
C LEU A 56 -0.89 11.26 10.21
N PRO A 57 -0.15 12.18 10.85
CA PRO A 57 -0.50 13.60 10.80
C PRO A 57 -0.65 14.08 9.36
N MET A 58 -1.60 15.00 9.13
CA MET A 58 -2.02 15.45 7.79
C MET A 58 -0.86 15.90 6.90
N GLU A 59 0.13 16.61 7.46
CA GLU A 59 1.31 17.07 6.71
C GLU A 59 2.15 15.93 6.14
N TYR A 60 2.33 14.84 6.89
CA TYR A 60 3.07 13.66 6.44
C TYR A 60 2.24 12.80 5.49
N ALA A 61 0.92 12.72 5.71
CA ALA A 61 0.01 12.02 4.80
C ALA A 61 0.04 12.63 3.39
N VAL A 62 0.03 13.96 3.29
CA VAL A 62 0.12 14.67 2.02
C VAL A 62 1.46 14.41 1.33
N GLU A 63 2.56 14.46 2.08
CA GLU A 63 3.89 14.23 1.53
C GLU A 63 4.10 12.79 1.06
N LEU A 64 3.63 11.80 1.85
CA LEU A 64 3.70 10.39 1.48
C LEU A 64 2.95 10.10 0.18
N ASN A 65 1.74 10.66 0.02
CA ASN A 65 0.97 10.49 -1.21
C ASN A 65 1.73 11.02 -2.44
N ARG A 66 2.43 12.17 -2.31
CA ARG A 66 3.26 12.70 -3.39
C ARG A 66 4.43 11.78 -3.71
N LEU A 67 5.15 11.31 -2.70
CA LEU A 67 6.29 10.41 -2.90
C LEU A 67 5.90 9.13 -3.61
N ILE A 68 4.76 8.53 -3.24
CA ILE A 68 4.27 7.30 -3.90
C ILE A 68 3.92 7.59 -5.36
N SER A 69 3.18 8.67 -5.66
CA SER A 69 2.86 9.02 -7.05
C SER A 69 4.13 9.27 -7.88
N PHE A 70 5.14 9.95 -7.33
CA PHE A 70 6.42 10.17 -8.01
C PHE A 70 7.16 8.86 -8.34
N GLU A 71 7.23 7.92 -7.39
CA GLU A 71 7.90 6.64 -7.64
C GLU A 71 7.16 5.79 -8.68
N MET A 72 5.83 5.93 -8.76
CA MET A 72 5.04 5.23 -9.77
C MET A 72 5.29 5.77 -11.19
N GLU A 73 5.49 7.07 -11.36
CA GLU A 73 5.88 7.64 -12.66
C GLU A 73 7.24 7.09 -13.15
N GLY A 74 8.17 6.78 -12.22
CA GLY A 74 9.49 6.23 -12.54
C GLY A 74 9.54 4.71 -12.73
N SER A 75 8.52 3.98 -12.25
CA SER A 75 8.52 2.50 -12.20
C SER A 75 7.63 1.83 -13.25
N ILE A 76 6.72 2.58 -13.90
CA ILE A 76 5.89 2.07 -14.98
C ILE A 76 6.65 2.26 -16.31
N GLY A 77 7.45 1.25 -16.67
CA GLY A 77 8.15 1.12 -17.94
C GLY A 77 7.95 -0.25 -18.54
#